data_AF-C0FWT6-F1
#
_entry.id   AF-C0FWT6-F1
#
_cell.length_a   1.000
_cell.length_b   1.000
_cell.length_c   1.000
_cell.angle_alpha   90.00
_cell.angle_beta   90.00
_cell.angle_gamma   90.00
#
_symmetry.space_group_name_H-M   'P 1'
#
loop_
_entity.id
_entity.type
_entity.pdbx_description
1 polymer ?
#
loop_
_entity_poly.entity_id
_entity_poly.type
_entity_poly.pdbx_seq_one_letter_code
_entity_poly.pdbx_strand_id
1 'polypeptide(L)' 'MKIQLIDFGGRSPERAHANDAGADVFSPKDAVIRPGDICKLPLGFGCQS' A
#
# COMPACT_ATOMS: atom_id res chain seq x y z
N MET A 1 13.55 -8.19 8.66
CA MET A 1 12.76 -8.94 7.65
C MET A 1 13.20 -8.43 6.28
N LYS A 2 13.69 -9.29 5.37
CA LYS A 2 13.96 -8.89 3.98
C LYS A 2 12.70 -9.21 3.18
N ILE A 3 12.00 -8.18 2.73
CA ILE A 3 10.79 -8.30 1.91
C ILE A 3 11.18 -7.70 0.56
N GLN A 4 10.97 -8.44 -0.53
CA GLN A 4 11.15 -7.91 -1.88
C GLN A 4 9.87 -7.20 -2.31
N LEU A 5 10.03 -5.95 -2.75
CA LEU A 5 8.94 -5.16 -3.33
C LEU A 5 8.86 -5.48 -4.83
N ILE A 6 7.70 -5.93 -5.27
CA ILE A 6 7.38 -6.12 -6.69
C ILE A 6 6.63 -4.89 -7.16
N ASP A 7 7.19 -4.18 -8.14
CA ASP A 7 6.57 -2.99 -8.71
C ASP A 7 5.57 -3.35 -9.82
N PHE A 8 4.34 -2.84 -9.71
CA PHE A 8 3.29 -2.94 -10.73
C PHE A 8 2.86 -1.55 -11.25
N GLY A 9 3.69 -0.52 -11.08
CA GLY A 9 3.43 0.86 -11.48
C GLY A 9 2.76 1.71 -10.39
N GLY A 10 2.87 1.31 -9.12
CA GLY A 10 2.34 2.01 -7.96
C GLY A 10 3.39 2.80 -7.19
N ARG A 11 2.96 3.49 -6.12
CA ARG A 11 3.88 4.15 -5.18
C ARG A 11 4.41 3.12 -4.18
N SER A 12 5.73 3.12 -3.94
CA SER A 12 6.33 2.26 -2.91
C SER A 12 5.85 2.63 -1.51
N PRO A 13 5.68 1.66 -0.59
CA PRO A 13 5.38 1.94 0.81
C PRO A 13 6.45 2.85 1.44
N GLU A 14 6.01 3.81 2.24
CA GLU A 14 6.91 4.79 2.88
C GLU A 14 6.84 4.65 4.40
N ARG A 15 7.99 4.63 5.07
CA ARG A 15 8.05 4.75 6.53
C ARG A 15 8.54 6.14 6.87
N ALA A 16 7.79 6.86 7.70
CA ALA A 16 8.20 8.18 8.16
C ALA A 16 9.45 8.08 9.07
N HIS A 17 9.55 7.01 9.85
CA HIS A 17 10.69 6.75 10.74
C HIS A 17 11.24 5.34 10.56
N ALA A 18 12.53 5.17 10.88
CA ALA A 18 13.24 3.90 10.66
C ALA A 18 12.64 2.72 11.45
N ASN A 19 12.03 2.99 12.61
CA ASN A 19 11.50 2.02 13.55
C ASN A 19 9.96 1.94 13.57
N ASP A 20 9.28 2.56 12.59
CA ASP A 20 7.83 2.43 12.48
C ASP A 20 7.44 0.96 12.24
N ALA A 21 6.37 0.51 12.91
CA ALA A 21 5.86 -0.85 12.78
C ALA A 21 5.18 -1.11 11.43
N GLY A 22 4.78 -0.05 10.72
CA GLY A 22 4.10 -0.10 9.43
C GLY A 22 4.70 0.87 8.42
N ALA A 23 4.09 0.92 7.24
CA ALA A 23 4.42 1.85 6.17
C ALA A 23 3.11 2.42 5.59
N ASP A 24 3.12 3.71 5.26
CA ASP A 24 2.03 4.36 4.56
C ASP A 24 1.96 3.87 3.12
N VAL A 25 0.74 3.67 2.63
CA VAL A 25 0.45 3.19 1.27
C VAL A 25 -0.65 4.03 0.63
N PHE A 26 -0.65 4.10 -0.69
CA PHE A 26 -1.53 4.96 -1.45
C PHE A 26 -2.27 4.17 -2.53
N SER A 27 -3.57 4.42 -2.67
CA SER A 27 -4.32 3.94 -3.83
C SER A 27 -3.89 4.73 -5.06
N PRO A 28 -3.64 4.09 -6.22
CA PRO A 28 -3.32 4.79 -7.46
C PRO A 28 -4.57 5.41 -8.12
N LYS A 29 -5.76 5.19 -7.54
CA LYS A 29 -7.04 5.66 -8.06
C LYS A 29 -7.89 6.26 -6.96
N ASP A 30 -8.64 7.28 -7.32
CA ASP A 30 -9.67 7.84 -6.46
C ASP A 30 -10.80 6.83 -6.26
N ALA A 31 -11.33 6.78 -5.04
CA ALA A 31 -12.46 5.95 -4.68
C ALA A 31 -13.37 6.72 -3.71
N VAL A 32 -14.68 6.61 -3.92
CA VAL A 32 -15.69 7.06 -2.96
C VAL A 32 -16.17 5.83 -2.20
N ILE A 33 -15.92 5.81 -0.89
CA ILE A 33 -16.37 4.73 0.01
C ILE A 33 -17.60 5.24 0.76
N ARG A 34 -18.74 4.57 0.60
CA ARG A 34 -19.99 4.97 1.27
C ARG A 34 -20.15 4.21 2.60
N PRO A 35 -20.99 4.70 3.52
CA PRO A 35 -21.26 3.98 4.77
C PRO A 35 -21.75 2.56 4.51
N GLY A 36 -21.08 1.58 5.11
CA GLY A 36 -21.39 0.15 4.96
C GLY A 36 -20.64 -0.56 3.82
N ASP A 37 -19.92 0.16 2.97
CA ASP A 37 -19.14 -0.46 1.90
C ASP A 37 -17.89 -1.15 2.44
N ILE A 38 -17.56 -2.30 1.84
CA ILE A 38 -16.24 -2.93 1.98
C ILE A 38 -15.58 -2.92 0.61
N CYS A 39 -14.49 -2.18 0.47
CA CYS A 39 -13.78 -2.02 -0.80
C CYS A 39 -12.38 -2.63 -0.72
N LYS A 40 -11.90 -3.18 -1.85
CA LYS A 40 -10.50 -3.56 -2.04
C LYS A 40 -9.84 -2.53 -2.95
N LEU A 41 -8.89 -1.79 -2.40
CA LEU A 41 -8.13 -0.79 -3.16
C LEU A 41 -6.82 -1.41 -3.66
N PRO A 42 -6.53 -1.36 -4.97
CA PRO A 42 -5.22 -1.77 -5.47
C PRO A 42 -4.17 -0.77 -4.98
N LEU A 43 -2.92 -1.22 -4.76
CA LEU A 43 -1.82 -0.35 -4.34
C LEU A 43 -0.72 -0.22 -5.41
N GLY A 44 -0.75 -1.08 -6.43
CA GLY A 44 0.24 -1.08 -7.51
C GLY A 44 1.60 -1.64 -7.12
N PHE A 45 1.69 -2.40 -6.03
CA PHE A 45 2.89 -3.17 -5.66
C PHE A 45 2.50 -4.49 -5.00
N GLY A 46 3.44 -5.44 -4.97
CA GLY A 46 3.35 -6.70 -4.24
C GLY A 46 4.52 -6.87 -3.27
N CYS A 47 4.35 -7.75 -2.29
CA CYS A 47 5.39 -8.11 -1.34
C CYS A 47 5.68 -9.61 -1.46
N GLN A 48 6.96 -9.96 -1.59
CA GLN A 48 7.41 -11.35 -1.57
C GLN A 48 8.42 -11.53 -0.44
N SER A 49 8.20 -12.56 0.38
CA SER A 49 9.11 -12.99 1.45
C SER A 49 10.21 -13.89 0.92
#